data_AF-A0A3R7XKR6-F1
#
_entry.id   AF-A0A3R7XKR6-F1
#
_cell.length_a   1.000
_cell.length_b   1.000
_cell.length_c   1.000
_cell.angle_alpha   90.00
_cell.angle_beta   90.00
_cell.angle_gamma   90.00
#
_symmetry.space_group_name_H-M   'P 1'
#
loop_
_entity.id
_entity.type
_entity.pdbx_description
1 polymer ?
#
loop_
_entity_poly.entity_id
_entity_poly.type
_entity_poly.pdbx_seq_one_letter_code
_entity_poly.pdbx_strand_id
1 'polypeptide(L)'
;MWLNGFNDNLPGFPKVQCHMVDCPINSTYLGDGFPGTPLDETKPIQGPYGTGMSGPLFGKCPVTSQSSFHQHDDAALTRALTLKKLNGFAVGHGWYFWNFKTEFATKWSFLDLFRQGAFPKNVSHYHSDDGVETACRKEDSGDFACHAKRGVEEFELKSGLAFACNYPEIDCSDIKKRFHTLEEQCDWAFDQYWHLNREKGATCDFGGAGHLLNVTISTPKELPSHTQTSKKVKPSHLLASVAKWSFATIMGVVALALVAVGAAIFGVVRWRQHRMRRQYSPIGGRL
;
A
#
# COMPACT_ATOMS: atom_id res chain seq x y z
N MET A 1 -11.25 -13.61 -8.69
CA MET A 1 -10.35 -12.83 -9.57
C MET A 1 -9.03 -12.64 -8.82
N TRP A 2 -7.97 -13.28 -9.30
CA TRP A 2 -6.60 -13.25 -8.77
C TRP A 2 -5.97 -11.86 -9.02
N LEU A 3 -6.39 -10.83 -8.30
CA LEU A 3 -5.92 -9.46 -8.56
C LEU A 3 -4.54 -9.14 -7.98
N ASN A 4 -3.95 -10.02 -7.17
CA ASN A 4 -2.57 -9.84 -6.69
C ASN A 4 -1.52 -10.63 -7.51
N GLY A 5 -1.94 -11.33 -8.58
CA GLY A 5 -1.02 -12.06 -9.45
C GLY A 5 -0.17 -13.10 -8.68
N PHE A 6 0.85 -13.63 -9.34
CA PHE A 6 1.78 -14.65 -8.84
C PHE A 6 2.48 -14.38 -7.48
N ASN A 7 2.23 -13.24 -6.83
CA ASN A 7 2.90 -12.78 -5.61
C ASN A 7 2.13 -13.03 -4.31
N ASP A 8 0.93 -13.62 -4.36
CA ASP A 8 0.08 -13.94 -3.19
C ASP A 8 0.68 -14.96 -2.20
N ASN A 9 1.88 -15.46 -2.48
CA ASN A 9 2.63 -16.39 -1.62
C ASN A 9 3.96 -15.80 -1.10
N LEU A 10 4.20 -14.49 -1.27
CA LEU A 10 5.36 -13.85 -0.66
C LEU A 10 5.09 -13.51 0.82
N PRO A 11 6.08 -13.71 1.71
CA PRO A 11 5.99 -13.23 3.09
C PRO A 11 5.63 -11.74 3.14
N GLY A 12 4.64 -11.39 3.96
CA GLY A 12 4.15 -10.00 4.08
C GLY A 12 3.01 -9.61 3.12
N PHE A 13 2.51 -10.55 2.30
CA PHE A 13 1.33 -10.37 1.46
C PHE A 13 0.13 -11.24 1.90
N PRO A 14 -1.11 -10.83 1.59
CA PRO A 14 -1.48 -9.57 0.95
C PRO A 14 -1.30 -8.37 1.89
N LYS A 15 -0.81 -7.24 1.38
CA LYS A 15 -0.69 -5.98 2.15
C LYS A 15 -2.05 -5.37 2.53
N VAL A 16 -3.11 -5.79 1.84
CA VAL A 16 -4.47 -5.28 2.02
C VAL A 16 -5.43 -6.47 2.04
N GLN A 17 -6.30 -6.53 3.05
CA GLN A 17 -7.34 -7.56 3.14
C GLN A 17 -8.60 -7.08 2.41
N CYS A 18 -9.17 -7.96 1.58
CA CYS A 18 -10.43 -7.69 0.92
C CYS A 18 -11.59 -7.78 1.92
N HIS A 19 -12.59 -6.91 1.77
CA HIS A 19 -13.86 -7.08 2.46
C HIS A 19 -14.62 -8.23 1.79
N MET A 20 -15.12 -9.18 2.56
CA MET A 20 -15.81 -10.37 2.05
C MET A 20 -17.29 -10.30 2.38
N VAL A 21 -18.15 -10.70 1.43
CA VAL A 21 -19.60 -10.87 1.61
C VAL A 21 -20.02 -12.27 1.19
N ASP A 22 -21.23 -12.68 1.54
CA ASP A 22 -21.80 -13.93 1.05
C ASP A 22 -22.03 -13.86 -0.47
N CYS A 23 -21.53 -14.87 -1.18
CA CYS A 23 -21.81 -15.03 -2.61
C CYS A 23 -23.24 -15.54 -2.80
N PRO A 24 -23.90 -15.21 -3.93
CA PRO A 24 -25.07 -15.96 -4.38
C PRO A 24 -24.70 -17.45 -4.55
N ILE A 25 -25.44 -18.32 -3.85
CA ILE A 25 -25.24 -19.78 -3.92
C ILE A 25 -25.84 -20.34 -5.22
N ASN A 26 -27.00 -19.79 -5.61
CA ASN A 26 -27.70 -20.18 -6.82
C ASN A 26 -27.27 -19.28 -7.98
N SER A 27 -27.26 -19.85 -9.17
CA SER A 27 -27.05 -19.09 -10.41
C SER A 27 -28.18 -18.08 -10.57
N THR A 28 -27.85 -16.79 -10.52
CA THR A 28 -28.85 -15.72 -10.70
C THR A 28 -28.98 -15.32 -12.18
N TYR A 29 -27.85 -15.22 -12.88
CA TYR A 29 -27.81 -14.76 -14.28
C TYR A 29 -27.90 -15.91 -15.30
N LEU A 30 -27.32 -17.07 -15.00
CA LEU A 30 -27.25 -18.20 -15.95
C LEU A 30 -28.44 -19.16 -15.83
N GLY A 31 -29.40 -18.86 -14.94
CA GLY A 31 -30.59 -19.66 -14.70
C GLY A 31 -30.38 -20.83 -13.74
N ASP A 32 -31.48 -21.41 -13.27
CA ASP A 32 -31.48 -22.55 -12.35
C ASP A 32 -30.87 -23.79 -13.00
N GLY A 33 -30.09 -24.56 -12.23
CA GLY A 33 -29.45 -25.79 -12.71
C GLY A 33 -28.16 -25.59 -13.50
N PHE A 34 -27.60 -24.37 -13.54
CA PHE A 34 -26.30 -24.14 -14.15
C PHE A 34 -25.22 -25.01 -13.46
N PRO A 35 -24.37 -25.73 -14.22
CA PRO A 35 -23.36 -26.62 -13.66
C PRO A 35 -22.50 -25.93 -12.59
N GLY A 36 -22.39 -26.55 -11.42
CA GLY A 36 -21.65 -26.00 -10.28
C GLY A 36 -22.47 -25.09 -9.35
N THR A 37 -23.78 -24.92 -9.59
CA THR A 37 -24.73 -24.33 -8.65
C THR A 37 -25.79 -25.37 -8.21
N PRO A 38 -26.26 -25.36 -6.94
CA PRO A 38 -25.84 -24.47 -5.86
C PRO A 38 -24.37 -24.67 -5.47
N LEU A 39 -23.70 -23.57 -5.12
CA LEU A 39 -22.32 -23.62 -4.65
C LEU A 39 -22.24 -24.41 -3.35
N ASP A 40 -21.29 -25.34 -3.25
CA ASP A 40 -21.03 -26.08 -2.01
C ASP A 40 -20.15 -25.25 -1.07
N GLU A 41 -20.79 -24.54 -0.14
CA GLU A 41 -20.13 -23.67 0.85
C GLU A 41 -19.34 -24.45 1.90
N THR A 42 -19.56 -25.76 2.02
CA THR A 42 -18.83 -26.59 3.00
C THR A 42 -17.41 -26.92 2.55
N LYS A 43 -17.09 -26.62 1.28
CA LYS A 43 -15.77 -26.89 0.74
C LYS A 43 -14.71 -26.00 1.40
N PRO A 44 -13.56 -26.58 1.77
CA PRO A 44 -12.45 -25.80 2.30
C PRO A 44 -11.90 -24.85 1.22
N ILE A 45 -11.22 -23.80 1.67
CA ILE A 45 -10.47 -22.88 0.81
C ILE A 45 -9.61 -23.68 -0.17
N GLN A 46 -9.74 -23.40 -1.47
CA GLN A 46 -8.88 -24.02 -2.47
C GLN A 46 -7.65 -23.15 -2.62
N GLY A 47 -6.50 -23.77 -2.83
CA GLY A 47 -5.20 -23.10 -2.83
C GLY A 47 -5.08 -21.93 -3.84
N PRO A 48 -3.92 -21.26 -3.86
CA PRO A 48 -2.65 -21.65 -3.25
C PRO A 48 -2.65 -21.43 -1.74
N TYR A 49 -1.99 -22.34 -1.03
CA TYR A 49 -1.71 -22.20 0.40
C TYR A 49 -0.33 -21.55 0.54
N GLY A 50 -0.31 -20.31 1.04
CA GLY A 50 0.92 -19.57 1.27
C GLY A 50 1.19 -19.26 2.74
N THR A 51 2.02 -18.26 3.00
CA THR A 51 2.21 -17.72 4.37
C THR A 51 0.97 -17.02 4.92
N GLY A 52 -0.08 -16.86 4.10
CA GLY A 52 -1.39 -16.32 4.46
C GLY A 52 -2.54 -16.97 3.69
N MET A 53 -3.77 -16.52 3.95
CA MET A 53 -4.96 -16.94 3.20
C MET A 53 -5.10 -16.11 1.92
N SER A 54 -4.83 -16.71 0.76
CA SER A 54 -4.92 -16.06 -0.56
C SER A 54 -5.71 -16.87 -1.59
N GLY A 55 -6.52 -17.83 -1.14
CA GLY A 55 -7.33 -18.70 -2.00
C GLY A 55 -8.81 -18.31 -2.07
N PRO A 56 -9.55 -18.78 -3.10
CA PRO A 56 -11.00 -18.66 -3.14
C PRO A 56 -11.64 -19.40 -1.96
N LEU A 57 -12.47 -18.66 -1.22
CA LEU A 57 -13.34 -19.17 -0.17
C LEU A 57 -14.70 -19.50 -0.78
N PHE A 58 -15.12 -20.76 -0.75
CA PHE A 58 -16.45 -21.14 -1.22
C PHE A 58 -17.52 -20.42 -0.39
N GLY A 59 -18.52 -19.87 -1.06
CA GLY A 59 -19.60 -19.08 -0.45
C GLY A 59 -19.22 -17.64 -0.13
N LYS A 60 -17.96 -17.20 -0.28
CA LYS A 60 -17.54 -15.83 0.04
C LYS A 60 -16.95 -15.09 -1.15
N CYS A 61 -17.46 -13.89 -1.40
CA CYS A 61 -17.10 -13.05 -2.54
C CYS A 61 -16.38 -11.79 -2.05
N PRO A 62 -15.21 -11.45 -2.62
CA PRO A 62 -14.55 -10.19 -2.29
C PRO A 62 -15.33 -9.03 -2.91
N VAL A 63 -15.55 -7.99 -2.12
CA VAL A 63 -16.11 -6.71 -2.57
C VAL A 63 -15.15 -5.58 -2.25
N THR A 64 -15.26 -4.51 -3.02
CA THR A 64 -14.44 -3.33 -2.79
C THR A 64 -14.85 -2.68 -1.47
N SER A 65 -13.88 -2.49 -0.57
CA SER A 65 -14.14 -1.85 0.72
C SER A 65 -14.49 -0.36 0.52
N GLN A 66 -15.31 0.14 1.45
CA GLN A 66 -15.72 1.54 1.54
C GLN A 66 -14.75 2.38 2.37
N SER A 67 -13.69 1.77 2.92
CA SER A 67 -12.73 2.42 3.82
C SER A 67 -11.28 2.01 3.54
N SER A 68 -10.98 1.43 2.36
CA SER A 68 -9.63 0.98 1.99
C SER A 68 -8.54 2.05 2.12
N PHE A 69 -8.91 3.32 2.04
CA PHE A 69 -8.02 4.48 2.13
C PHE A 69 -8.31 5.31 3.38
N HIS A 70 -8.97 4.73 4.39
CA HIS A 70 -9.44 5.42 5.59
C HIS A 70 -10.34 6.63 5.31
N GLN A 71 -11.02 6.61 4.15
CA GLN A 71 -11.96 7.65 3.77
C GLN A 71 -13.22 7.60 4.64
N HIS A 72 -13.75 8.77 5.01
CA HIS A 72 -15.02 8.89 5.72
C HIS A 72 -16.22 8.91 4.77
N ASP A 73 -16.04 9.45 3.56
CA ASP A 73 -17.08 9.54 2.53
C ASP A 73 -16.61 8.83 1.25
N ASP A 74 -16.99 7.57 1.13
CA ASP A 74 -16.66 6.72 -0.01
C ASP A 74 -17.38 7.16 -1.29
N ALA A 75 -18.57 7.74 -1.19
CA ALA A 75 -19.33 8.21 -2.33
C ALA A 75 -18.65 9.45 -2.95
N ALA A 76 -18.22 10.40 -2.11
CA ALA A 76 -17.46 11.56 -2.56
C ALA A 76 -16.11 11.16 -3.18
N LEU A 77 -15.37 10.23 -2.55
CA LEU A 77 -14.14 9.70 -3.12
C LEU A 77 -14.39 9.03 -4.48
N THR A 78 -15.41 8.19 -4.56
CA THR A 78 -15.77 7.47 -5.79
C THR A 78 -16.18 8.44 -6.90
N ARG A 79 -16.97 9.47 -6.58
CA ARG A 79 -17.32 10.53 -7.54
C ARG A 79 -16.09 11.30 -7.99
N ALA A 80 -15.22 11.74 -7.07
CA ALA A 80 -14.01 12.48 -7.42
C ALA A 80 -13.09 11.68 -8.34
N LEU A 81 -12.87 10.39 -8.05
CA LEU A 81 -12.09 9.49 -8.91
C LEU A 81 -12.76 9.29 -10.28
N THR A 82 -14.09 9.18 -10.31
CA THR A 82 -14.84 9.04 -11.55
C THR A 82 -14.67 10.26 -12.44
N LEU A 83 -14.90 11.47 -11.91
CA LEU A 83 -14.76 12.72 -12.67
C LEU A 83 -13.33 12.90 -13.23
N LYS A 84 -12.30 12.59 -12.43
CA LYS A 84 -10.90 12.65 -12.88
C LYS A 84 -10.61 11.65 -14.01
N LYS A 85 -11.14 10.43 -13.93
CA LYS A 85 -11.01 9.43 -15.01
C LYS A 85 -11.72 9.89 -16.28
N LEU A 86 -12.94 10.42 -16.15
CA LEU A 86 -13.68 10.97 -17.29
C LEU A 86 -12.91 12.12 -17.95
N ASN A 87 -12.32 13.02 -17.15
CA ASN A 87 -11.46 14.09 -17.63
C ASN A 87 -10.26 13.55 -18.43
N GLY A 88 -9.47 12.67 -17.82
CA GLY A 88 -8.26 12.13 -18.47
C GLY A 88 -8.56 11.32 -19.73
N PHE A 89 -9.63 10.52 -19.74
CA PHE A 89 -9.99 9.70 -20.91
C PHE A 89 -10.70 10.48 -22.01
N ALA A 90 -11.37 11.59 -21.68
CA ALA A 90 -12.02 12.44 -22.67
C ALA A 90 -11.02 13.16 -23.60
N VAL A 91 -9.79 13.42 -23.15
CA VAL A 91 -8.73 14.04 -23.96
C VAL A 91 -8.21 13.10 -25.07
N GLY A 92 -8.24 11.79 -24.83
CA GLY A 92 -7.77 10.78 -25.78
C GLY A 92 -8.83 10.35 -26.79
N HIS A 93 -9.30 9.10 -26.67
CA HIS A 93 -10.27 8.48 -27.57
C HIS A 93 -11.60 8.12 -26.87
N GLY A 94 -11.81 8.64 -25.66
CA GLY A 94 -12.97 8.30 -24.83
C GLY A 94 -12.71 7.12 -23.89
N TRP A 95 -13.78 6.55 -23.37
CA TRP A 95 -13.76 5.54 -22.32
C TRP A 95 -14.91 4.55 -22.50
N TYR A 96 -14.74 3.37 -21.90
CA TYR A 96 -15.83 2.44 -21.64
C TYR A 96 -15.75 2.00 -20.19
N PHE A 97 -16.89 1.80 -19.55
CA PHE A 97 -16.91 1.32 -18.18
C PHE A 97 -16.87 -0.21 -18.15
N TRP A 98 -15.94 -0.77 -17.38
CA TRP A 98 -15.81 -2.21 -17.22
C TRP A 98 -16.96 -2.76 -16.34
N ASN A 99 -17.84 -3.53 -16.98
CA ASN A 99 -19.14 -4.05 -16.52
C ASN A 99 -20.27 -3.01 -16.45
N PHE A 100 -21.29 -3.20 -17.28
CA PHE A 100 -22.50 -2.39 -17.22
C PHE A 100 -23.30 -2.64 -15.93
N LYS A 101 -23.29 -3.87 -15.42
CA LYS A 101 -23.97 -4.32 -14.21
C LYS A 101 -23.11 -5.38 -13.52
N THR A 102 -23.20 -5.45 -12.18
CA THR A 102 -22.73 -6.60 -11.40
C THR A 102 -23.84 -7.14 -10.49
N GLU A 103 -23.62 -8.31 -9.89
CA GLU A 103 -24.58 -8.89 -8.94
C GLU A 103 -24.54 -8.19 -7.58
N PHE A 104 -23.35 -7.88 -7.06
CA PHE A 104 -23.17 -7.36 -5.69
C PHE A 104 -22.02 -6.34 -5.54
N ALA A 105 -21.29 -6.00 -6.60
CA ALA A 105 -20.09 -5.16 -6.54
C ALA A 105 -20.34 -3.76 -7.12
N THR A 106 -20.88 -2.86 -6.29
CA THR A 106 -21.29 -1.49 -6.68
C THR A 106 -20.21 -0.72 -7.45
N LYS A 107 -18.96 -0.71 -6.98
CA LYS A 107 -17.85 0.04 -7.63
C LYS A 107 -17.44 -0.48 -9.00
N TRP A 108 -17.95 -1.65 -9.37
CA TRP A 108 -17.76 -2.27 -10.68
C TRP A 108 -19.06 -2.29 -11.48
N SER A 109 -20.14 -1.64 -11.02
CA SER A 109 -21.44 -1.62 -11.69
C SER A 109 -21.73 -0.21 -12.20
N PHE A 110 -21.66 0.01 -13.51
CA PHE A 110 -21.99 1.31 -14.10
C PHE A 110 -23.37 1.80 -13.66
N LEU A 111 -24.38 0.93 -13.72
CA LEU A 111 -25.76 1.28 -13.36
C LEU A 111 -25.89 1.74 -11.91
N ASP A 112 -25.22 1.09 -10.97
CA ASP A 112 -25.35 1.45 -9.55
C ASP A 112 -24.59 2.74 -9.23
N LEU A 113 -23.39 2.91 -9.80
CA LEU A 113 -22.63 4.15 -9.69
C LEU A 113 -23.38 5.33 -10.31
N PHE A 114 -24.02 5.13 -11.46
CA PHE A 114 -24.83 6.16 -12.11
C PHE A 114 -26.02 6.57 -11.24
N ARG A 115 -26.75 5.61 -10.68
CA ARG A 115 -27.88 5.87 -9.76
C ARG A 115 -27.45 6.60 -8.49
N GLN A 116 -26.26 6.30 -7.98
CA GLN A 116 -25.67 6.95 -6.80
C GLN A 116 -25.08 8.33 -7.11
N GLY A 117 -25.13 8.79 -8.36
CA GLY A 117 -24.60 10.10 -8.74
C GLY A 117 -23.08 10.16 -8.80
N ALA A 118 -22.39 9.02 -8.95
CA ALA A 118 -20.95 9.02 -9.19
C ALA A 118 -20.59 9.53 -10.60
N PHE A 119 -21.51 9.43 -11.55
CA PHE A 119 -21.40 9.95 -12.91
C PHE A 119 -22.20 11.26 -13.10
N PRO A 120 -21.82 12.10 -14.07
CA PRO A 120 -22.70 13.12 -14.65
C PRO A 120 -24.02 12.53 -15.15
N LYS A 121 -25.10 13.30 -15.14
CA LYS A 121 -26.40 12.83 -15.68
C LYS A 121 -26.33 12.57 -17.18
N ASN A 122 -25.58 13.40 -17.91
CA ASN A 122 -25.31 13.21 -19.33
C ASN A 122 -23.83 12.81 -19.51
N VAL A 123 -23.60 11.55 -19.84
CA VAL A 123 -22.25 11.01 -20.05
C VAL A 123 -21.75 11.16 -21.49
N SER A 124 -22.62 11.54 -22.41
CA SER A 124 -22.28 11.80 -23.82
C SER A 124 -21.86 13.24 -24.08
N HIS A 125 -22.30 14.17 -23.22
CA HIS A 125 -21.94 15.57 -23.29
C HIS A 125 -21.93 16.17 -21.87
N TYR A 126 -20.75 16.49 -21.38
CA TYR A 126 -20.58 17.07 -20.05
C TYR A 126 -20.90 18.57 -20.08
N HIS A 127 -21.61 19.04 -19.08
CA HIS A 127 -21.77 20.47 -18.81
C HIS A 127 -20.71 20.96 -17.84
N SER A 128 -20.45 22.27 -17.82
CA SER A 128 -19.45 22.87 -16.93
C SER A 128 -19.73 22.61 -15.45
N ASP A 129 -21.00 22.51 -15.06
CA ASP A 129 -21.46 22.22 -13.69
C ASP A 129 -21.32 20.74 -13.30
N ASP A 130 -21.11 19.83 -14.26
CA ASP A 130 -20.81 18.43 -13.95
C ASP A 130 -19.43 18.27 -13.28
N GLY A 131 -18.54 19.25 -13.46
CA GLY A 131 -17.23 19.32 -12.81
C GLY A 131 -16.15 18.41 -13.41
N VAL A 132 -16.42 17.75 -14.56
CA VAL A 132 -15.46 16.86 -15.24
C VAL A 132 -14.24 17.64 -15.72
N GLU A 133 -14.43 18.76 -16.42
CA GLU A 133 -13.33 19.56 -16.97
C GLU A 133 -12.41 20.14 -15.90
N THR A 134 -12.95 20.41 -14.71
CA THR A 134 -12.21 21.01 -13.60
C THR A 134 -11.62 19.98 -12.62
N ALA A 135 -11.89 18.69 -12.83
CA ALA A 135 -11.62 17.64 -11.84
C ALA A 135 -10.13 17.48 -11.48
N CYS A 136 -9.23 17.77 -12.42
CA CYS A 136 -7.77 17.63 -12.27
C CYS A 136 -7.04 18.96 -12.05
N ARG A 137 -7.76 20.10 -12.05
CA ARG A 137 -7.12 21.43 -12.08
C ARG A 137 -6.18 21.69 -10.92
N LYS A 138 -6.47 21.17 -9.73
CA LYS A 138 -5.63 21.33 -8.55
C LYS A 138 -4.29 20.61 -8.69
N GLU A 139 -4.31 19.41 -9.26
CA GLU A 139 -3.09 18.67 -9.57
C GLU A 139 -2.29 19.38 -10.66
N ASP A 140 -2.96 19.80 -11.74
CA ASP A 140 -2.33 20.46 -12.87
C ASP A 140 -1.71 21.82 -12.47
N SER A 141 -2.40 22.60 -11.64
CA SER A 141 -1.89 23.88 -11.11
C SER A 141 -0.75 23.69 -10.11
N GLY A 142 -0.56 22.48 -9.57
CA GLY A 142 0.44 22.21 -8.55
C GLY A 142 0.00 22.66 -7.15
N ASP A 143 -1.28 22.56 -6.83
CA ASP A 143 -1.82 22.89 -5.49
C ASP A 143 -1.49 21.83 -4.42
N PHE A 144 -0.81 20.75 -4.81
CA PHE A 144 -0.35 19.69 -3.93
C PHE A 144 1.17 19.75 -3.76
N ALA A 145 1.64 19.31 -2.61
CA ALA A 145 3.06 19.08 -2.36
C ALA A 145 3.34 17.58 -2.33
N CYS A 146 4.42 17.15 -2.95
CA CYS A 146 4.84 15.75 -2.94
C CYS A 146 5.86 15.49 -1.83
N HIS A 147 5.51 14.67 -0.83
CA HIS A 147 6.34 14.42 0.34
C HIS A 147 6.68 12.94 0.50
N ALA A 148 7.81 12.67 1.15
CA ALA A 148 8.16 11.35 1.62
C ALA A 148 7.20 10.88 2.72
N LYS A 149 6.73 9.64 2.62
CA LYS A 149 5.96 9.00 3.70
C LYS A 149 6.87 8.81 4.91
N ARG A 150 6.33 9.09 6.10
CA ARG A 150 7.05 8.89 7.36
C ARG A 150 7.02 7.42 7.77
N GLY A 151 8.14 6.90 8.27
CA GLY A 151 8.25 5.50 8.72
C GLY A 151 8.43 4.46 7.60
N VAL A 152 8.76 4.91 6.39
CA VAL A 152 9.19 4.05 5.28
C VAL A 152 10.62 3.56 5.52
N GLU A 153 10.96 2.37 5.02
CA GLU A 153 12.28 1.80 5.17
C GLU A 153 13.35 2.67 4.48
N GLU A 154 14.51 2.84 5.13
CA GLU A 154 15.56 3.78 4.67
C GLU A 154 16.03 3.48 3.23
N PHE A 155 16.03 2.20 2.83
CA PHE A 155 16.43 1.82 1.47
C PHE A 155 15.42 2.26 0.40
N GLU A 156 14.12 2.29 0.72
CA GLU A 156 13.07 2.75 -0.20
C GLU A 156 13.19 4.27 -0.41
N LEU A 157 13.45 5.02 0.66
CA LEU A 157 13.74 6.46 0.60
C LEU A 157 15.00 6.75 -0.23
N LYS A 158 16.10 6.03 -0.01
CA LYS A 158 17.33 6.18 -0.80
C LYS A 158 17.11 5.88 -2.28
N SER A 159 16.33 4.83 -2.58
CA SER A 159 15.99 4.45 -3.96
C SER A 159 15.18 5.55 -4.65
N GLY A 160 14.12 6.03 -3.99
CA GLY A 160 13.31 7.14 -4.50
C GLY A 160 14.13 8.41 -4.69
N LEU A 161 14.99 8.76 -3.74
CA LEU A 161 15.86 9.94 -3.81
C LEU A 161 16.82 9.84 -4.99
N ALA A 162 17.46 8.69 -5.18
CA ALA A 162 18.35 8.45 -6.31
C ALA A 162 17.61 8.59 -7.65
N PHE A 163 16.37 8.10 -7.74
CA PHE A 163 15.53 8.27 -8.92
C PHE A 163 15.25 9.74 -9.23
N ALA A 164 14.77 10.51 -8.23
CA ALA A 164 14.47 11.93 -8.41
C ALA A 164 15.73 12.73 -8.80
N CYS A 165 16.84 12.51 -8.11
CA CYS A 165 18.12 13.21 -8.35
C CYS A 165 18.84 12.79 -9.63
N ASN A 166 18.41 11.71 -10.30
CA ASN A 166 18.94 11.34 -11.61
C ASN A 166 18.32 12.18 -12.74
N TYR A 167 17.33 13.03 -12.43
CA TYR A 167 16.75 13.94 -13.41
C TYR A 167 17.64 15.19 -13.59
N PRO A 168 18.10 15.52 -14.82
CA PRO A 168 19.09 16.56 -15.06
C PRO A 168 18.72 17.95 -14.53
N GLU A 169 17.43 18.28 -14.54
CA GLU A 169 16.88 19.57 -14.13
C GLU A 169 16.78 19.72 -12.59
N ILE A 170 17.10 18.68 -11.82
CA ILE A 170 17.05 18.68 -10.36
C ILE A 170 18.47 18.63 -9.79
N ASP A 171 18.92 19.74 -9.19
CA ASP A 171 20.22 19.79 -8.52
C ASP A 171 20.14 19.20 -7.11
N CYS A 172 20.73 18.02 -6.93
CA CYS A 172 20.87 17.37 -5.63
C CYS A 172 22.32 17.41 -5.08
N SER A 173 23.23 18.16 -5.70
CA SER A 173 24.66 18.12 -5.36
C SER A 173 24.98 18.48 -3.90
N ASP A 174 24.20 19.38 -3.31
CA ASP A 174 24.33 19.89 -1.95
C ASP A 174 23.18 19.44 -1.02
N ILE A 175 22.37 18.46 -1.44
CA ILE A 175 21.13 18.09 -0.74
C ILE A 175 21.36 17.68 0.72
N LYS A 176 22.48 16.99 1.00
CA LYS A 176 22.89 16.59 2.35
C LYS A 176 23.36 17.76 3.22
N LYS A 177 23.71 18.89 2.61
CA LYS A 177 24.06 20.13 3.32
C LYS A 177 22.82 20.98 3.59
N ARG A 178 21.85 20.97 2.65
CA ARG A 178 20.59 21.71 2.77
C ARG A 178 19.63 21.11 3.79
N PHE A 179 19.57 19.79 3.85
CA PHE A 179 18.58 19.06 4.66
C PHE A 179 19.25 18.04 5.56
N HIS A 180 18.84 18.00 6.83
CA HIS A 180 19.51 17.21 7.85
C HIS A 180 19.07 15.75 7.81
N THR A 181 17.78 15.51 7.57
CA THR A 181 17.20 14.16 7.56
C THR A 181 17.04 13.63 6.14
N LEU A 182 17.03 12.31 5.98
CA LEU A 182 16.81 11.69 4.66
C LEU A 182 15.40 12.00 4.14
N GLU A 183 14.42 12.07 5.04
CA GLU A 183 13.04 12.40 4.75
C GLU A 183 12.90 13.83 4.22
N GLU A 184 13.59 14.81 4.80
CA GLU A 184 13.61 16.19 4.29
C GLU A 184 14.27 16.28 2.91
N GLN A 185 15.36 15.52 2.69
CA GLN A 185 16.00 15.42 1.38
C GLN A 185 15.01 14.88 0.33
N CYS A 186 14.28 13.82 0.70
CA CYS A 186 13.27 13.21 -0.17
C CYS A 186 12.06 14.13 -0.39
N ASP A 187 11.55 14.81 0.64
CA ASP A 187 10.46 15.77 0.52
C ASP A 187 10.77 16.81 -0.57
N TRP A 188 11.95 17.42 -0.50
CA TRP A 188 12.34 18.42 -1.48
C TRP A 188 12.51 17.81 -2.88
N ALA A 189 13.26 16.72 -3.01
CA ALA A 189 13.54 16.12 -4.31
C ALA A 189 12.29 15.56 -5.00
N PHE A 190 11.39 14.94 -4.24
CA PHE A 190 10.14 14.38 -4.74
C PHE A 190 9.21 15.49 -5.23
N ASP A 191 9.11 16.58 -4.47
CA ASP A 191 8.33 17.77 -4.84
C ASP A 191 8.84 18.42 -6.12
N GLN A 192 10.15 18.65 -6.23
CA GLN A 192 10.74 19.20 -7.46
C GLN A 192 10.48 18.30 -8.67
N TYR A 193 10.71 16.99 -8.54
CA TYR A 193 10.49 16.05 -9.64
C TYR A 193 9.03 16.01 -10.08
N TRP A 194 8.11 15.95 -9.11
CA TRP A 194 6.69 15.92 -9.39
C TRP A 194 6.24 17.21 -10.09
N HIS A 195 6.63 18.39 -9.58
CA HIS A 195 6.26 19.65 -10.22
C HIS A 195 6.78 19.78 -11.64
N LEU A 196 8.00 19.30 -11.93
CA LEU A 196 8.60 19.33 -13.26
C LEU A 196 7.93 18.38 -14.26
N ASN A 197 7.36 17.27 -13.79
CA ASN A 197 6.89 16.18 -14.67
C ASN A 197 5.41 15.82 -14.53
N ARG A 198 4.64 16.47 -13.66
CA ARG A 198 3.22 16.15 -13.42
C ARG A 198 2.37 16.24 -14.70
N GLU A 199 2.62 17.24 -15.54
CA GLU A 199 1.91 17.41 -16.83
C GLU A 199 2.21 16.28 -17.82
N LYS A 200 3.33 15.57 -17.64
CA LYS A 200 3.71 14.39 -18.43
C LYS A 200 3.19 13.08 -17.82
N GLY A 201 2.41 13.15 -16.73
CA GLY A 201 1.84 12.00 -16.04
C GLY A 201 2.72 11.41 -14.92
N ALA A 202 3.72 12.15 -14.43
CA ALA A 202 4.50 11.69 -13.28
C ALA A 202 3.65 11.64 -11.99
N THR A 203 3.85 10.58 -11.21
CA THR A 203 3.16 10.37 -9.93
C THR A 203 4.10 10.58 -8.74
N CYS A 204 3.53 10.98 -7.61
CA CYS A 204 4.24 11.09 -6.34
C CYS A 204 4.23 9.75 -5.58
N ASP A 205 4.76 8.69 -6.20
CA ASP A 205 4.83 7.36 -5.56
C ASP A 205 6.26 6.96 -5.19
N PHE A 206 7.23 7.18 -6.09
CA PHE A 206 8.65 6.86 -5.87
C PHE A 206 8.90 5.44 -5.31
N GLY A 207 8.16 4.45 -5.83
CA GLY A 207 8.27 3.07 -5.35
C GLY A 207 7.60 2.86 -3.99
N GLY A 208 6.53 3.60 -3.71
CA GLY A 208 5.84 3.61 -2.43
C GLY A 208 6.40 4.58 -1.38
N ALA A 209 7.52 5.24 -1.64
CA ALA A 209 8.18 6.16 -0.70
C ALA A 209 7.52 7.55 -0.61
N GLY A 210 6.78 7.98 -1.64
CA GLY A 210 6.15 9.31 -1.73
C GLY A 210 4.62 9.29 -1.57
N HIS A 211 4.05 10.46 -1.26
CA HIS A 211 2.62 10.74 -1.31
C HIS A 211 2.32 12.23 -1.52
N LEU A 212 1.18 12.52 -2.15
CA LEU A 212 0.69 13.90 -2.29
C LEU A 212 -0.02 14.37 -1.02
N LEU A 213 0.29 15.61 -0.63
CA LEU A 213 -0.36 16.34 0.44
C LEU A 213 -1.09 17.55 -0.13
N ASN A 214 -2.29 17.82 0.37
CA ASN A 214 -3.02 19.03 0.03
C ASN A 214 -2.46 20.19 0.87
N VAL A 215 -1.85 21.19 0.19
CA VAL A 215 -1.11 22.28 0.84
C VAL A 215 -2.01 23.15 1.73
N THR A 216 -3.33 23.15 1.52
CA THR A 216 -4.26 23.91 2.38
C THR A 216 -4.33 23.42 3.84
N ILE A 217 -3.75 22.27 4.20
CA ILE A 217 -3.91 21.65 5.53
C ILE A 217 -2.60 21.53 6.33
N SER A 218 -1.43 21.86 5.78
CA SER A 218 -0.17 21.69 6.52
C SER A 218 0.76 22.90 6.43
N THR A 219 0.58 23.76 7.44
CA THR A 219 1.62 24.55 8.12
C THR A 219 2.18 25.79 7.39
N PRO A 220 2.30 26.95 8.08
CA PRO A 220 2.87 28.17 7.53
C PRO A 220 4.28 27.97 6.98
N LYS A 221 4.51 28.56 5.82
CA LYS A 221 5.79 28.71 5.14
C LYS A 221 6.68 29.69 5.93
N GLU A 222 7.15 29.32 7.13
CA GLU A 222 8.27 30.02 7.77
C GLU A 222 9.56 29.26 7.52
N LEU A 223 10.27 29.75 6.51
CA LEU A 223 11.70 29.53 6.35
C LEU A 223 12.41 30.08 7.61
N PRO A 224 13.22 29.31 8.35
CA PRO A 224 13.93 29.86 9.50
C PRO A 224 15.02 30.82 9.01
N SER A 225 14.73 32.12 9.10
CA SER A 225 15.73 33.18 9.02
C SER A 225 16.66 33.04 10.23
N HIS A 226 17.94 32.81 9.96
CA HIS A 226 19.00 32.84 10.95
C HIS A 226 18.94 34.15 11.78
N THR A 227 18.63 34.05 13.07
CA THR A 227 19.13 35.02 14.04
C THR A 227 19.34 34.34 15.39
N GLN A 228 20.60 34.32 15.81
CA GLN A 228 21.05 33.83 17.10
C GLN A 228 20.42 34.67 18.22
N THR A 229 19.73 34.04 19.17
CA THR A 229 19.72 34.54 20.56
C THR A 229 19.59 33.36 21.52
N SER A 230 20.66 33.18 22.30
CA SER A 230 20.77 32.22 23.40
C SER A 230 19.73 32.50 24.48
N LYS A 231 18.88 31.51 24.79
CA LYS A 231 18.22 31.42 26.10
C LYS A 231 18.29 29.99 26.63
N LYS A 232 19.10 29.84 27.69
CA LYS A 232 19.20 28.68 28.58
C LYS A 232 17.82 28.32 29.13
N VAL A 233 17.38 27.08 28.93
CA VAL A 233 16.27 26.45 29.67
C VAL A 233 16.81 25.20 30.37
N LYS A 234 16.54 25.09 31.67
CA LYS A 234 16.97 24.00 32.56
C LYS A 234 16.26 22.68 32.19
N PRO A 235 16.90 21.51 32.35
CA PRO A 235 16.25 20.23 32.11
C PRO A 235 15.39 19.81 33.32
N SER A 236 14.14 19.47 33.05
CA SER A 236 13.25 18.79 34.00
C SER A 236 13.69 17.34 34.17
N HIS A 237 13.82 16.93 35.43
CA HIS A 237 14.08 15.57 35.88
C HIS A 237 13.02 14.61 35.35
N LEU A 238 13.46 13.53 34.68
CA LEU A 238 12.89 12.16 34.66
C LEU A 238 13.59 11.42 33.50
N LEU A 239 14.04 10.18 33.74
CA LEU A 239 14.90 9.33 32.87
C LEU A 239 16.43 9.39 33.13
N ALA A 240 16.81 9.28 34.40
CA ALA A 240 18.10 8.70 34.76
C ALA A 240 17.85 7.36 35.46
N SER A 241 17.89 6.23 34.75
CA SER A 241 18.12 4.91 35.37
C SER A 241 18.41 3.79 34.36
N VAL A 242 19.43 3.92 33.51
CA VAL A 242 20.12 2.75 32.92
C VAL A 242 21.61 3.06 32.79
N ALA A 243 22.27 3.32 33.90
CA ALA A 243 23.72 3.52 33.91
C ALA A 243 24.30 2.94 35.21
N LYS A 244 24.45 1.61 35.24
CA LYS A 244 25.32 0.87 36.19
C LYS A 244 25.29 -0.64 35.89
N TRP A 245 25.63 -1.03 34.66
CA TRP A 245 26.03 -2.41 34.39
C TRP A 245 27.46 -2.33 33.84
N SER A 246 28.42 -2.93 34.54
CA SER A 246 29.81 -2.93 34.11
C SER A 246 29.94 -3.74 32.82
N PHE A 247 30.93 -3.42 31.98
CA PHE A 247 31.17 -4.13 30.71
C PHE A 247 31.24 -5.65 30.85
N ALA A 248 31.64 -6.16 32.03
CA ALA A 248 31.69 -7.59 32.32
C ALA A 248 30.29 -8.26 32.39
N THR A 249 29.26 -7.57 32.87
CA THR A 249 27.91 -8.15 32.95
C THR A 249 27.20 -8.15 31.60
N ILE A 250 27.44 -7.15 30.76
CA ILE A 250 26.91 -7.09 29.39
C ILE A 250 27.51 -8.21 28.54
N MET A 251 28.83 -8.42 28.61
CA MET A 251 29.49 -9.50 27.87
C MET A 251 29.08 -10.89 28.37
N GLY A 252 28.84 -11.04 29.67
CA GLY A 252 28.33 -12.29 30.25
C GLY A 252 26.94 -12.68 29.72
N VAL A 253 26.02 -11.71 29.60
CA VAL A 253 24.67 -11.96 29.07
C VAL A 253 24.70 -12.29 27.58
N VAL A 254 25.54 -11.60 26.79
CA VAL A 254 25.70 -11.88 25.35
C VAL A 254 26.30 -13.28 25.13
N ALA A 255 27.28 -13.69 25.92
CA ALA A 255 27.86 -15.04 25.82
C ALA A 255 26.83 -16.14 26.14
N LEU A 256 26.00 -15.93 27.17
CA LEU A 256 24.93 -16.86 27.55
C LEU A 256 23.85 -16.98 26.47
N ALA A 257 23.49 -15.87 25.83
CA ALA A 257 22.54 -15.86 24.73
C ALA A 257 23.07 -16.63 23.51
N LEU A 258 24.35 -16.46 23.17
CA LEU A 258 24.98 -17.18 22.05
C LEU A 258 25.07 -18.69 22.30
N VAL A 259 25.34 -19.11 23.54
CA VAL A 259 25.34 -20.54 23.92
C VAL A 259 23.94 -21.14 23.82
N ALA A 260 22.90 -20.42 24.26
CA ALA A 260 21.52 -20.87 24.15
C ALA A 260 21.06 -21.04 22.69
N VAL A 261 21.42 -20.08 21.82
CA VAL A 261 21.13 -20.18 20.38
C VAL A 261 21.89 -21.33 19.73
N GLY A 262 23.17 -21.52 20.08
CA GLY A 262 23.97 -22.66 19.61
C GLY A 262 23.38 -24.01 20.01
N ALA A 263 22.91 -24.15 21.26
CA ALA A 263 22.25 -25.36 21.75
C ALA A 263 20.91 -25.62 21.05
N ALA A 264 20.12 -24.58 20.77
CA ALA A 264 18.86 -24.69 20.03
C ALA A 264 19.10 -25.15 18.58
N ILE A 265 20.08 -24.56 17.89
CA ILE A 265 20.46 -24.97 16.53
C ILE A 265 20.94 -26.43 16.52
N PHE A 266 21.79 -26.82 17.49
CA PHE A 266 22.26 -28.20 17.60
C PHE A 266 21.11 -29.19 17.88
N GLY A 267 20.15 -28.82 18.72
CA GLY A 267 18.94 -29.59 18.98
C GLY A 267 18.11 -29.80 17.71
N VAL A 268 17.89 -28.75 16.92
CA VAL A 268 17.14 -28.81 15.65
C VAL A 268 17.86 -29.67 14.61
N VAL A 269 19.18 -29.54 14.47
CA VAL A 269 19.99 -30.34 13.54
C VAL A 269 19.98 -31.82 13.93
N ARG A 270 20.16 -32.13 15.22
CA ARG A 270 20.12 -33.50 15.73
C ARG A 270 18.73 -34.12 15.58
N TRP A 271 17.68 -33.35 15.81
CA TRP A 271 16.30 -33.79 15.57
C TRP A 271 16.03 -34.10 14.09
N ARG A 272 16.50 -33.25 13.17
CA ARG A 272 16.41 -33.49 11.72
C ARG A 272 17.14 -34.77 11.30
N GLN A 273 18.37 -34.98 11.79
CA GLN A 273 19.14 -36.19 11.46
C GLN A 273 18.47 -37.47 12.01
N HIS A 274 17.89 -37.41 13.20
CA HIS A 274 17.18 -38.56 13.79
C HIS A 274 15.87 -38.88 13.03
N ARG A 275 15.20 -37.86 12.49
CA ARG A 275 13.99 -38.01 11.65
C ARG A 275 14.32 -38.64 10.30
N MET A 276 15.42 -38.22 9.67
CA MET A 276 15.91 -38.83 8.41
C MET A 276 16.32 -40.30 8.60
N ARG A 277 16.94 -40.66 9.72
CA ARG A 277 17.28 -42.06 10.04
C ARG A 277 16.05 -42.95 10.27
N ARG A 278 14.91 -42.39 10.72
CA ARG A 278 13.65 -43.14 10.87
C ARG A 278 12.91 -43.38 9.55
N GLN A 279 13.26 -42.67 8.47
CA GLN A 279 12.68 -42.89 7.14
C GLN A 279 13.40 -43.97 6.32
N TYR A 280 14.51 -44.52 6.82
CA TYR A 280 15.19 -45.69 6.26
C TYR A 280 15.25 -46.81 7.30
N SER A 281 14.11 -47.45 7.57
CA SER A 281 14.09 -48.83 8.01
C SER A 281 13.98 -49.72 6.77
N PRO A 282 14.94 -50.61 6.48
CA PRO A 282 14.76 -51.60 5.43
C PRO A 282 13.70 -52.59 5.91
N ILE A 283 12.53 -52.55 5.30
CA ILE A 283 11.56 -53.64 5.40
C ILE A 283 12.15 -54.80 4.59
N GLY A 284 12.75 -55.75 5.30
CA GLY A 284 12.84 -57.12 4.82
C GLY A 284 11.49 -57.80 5.00
N GLY A 285 11.05 -58.54 3.97
CA GLY A 285 10.08 -59.63 4.14
C GLY A 285 9.08 -59.85 3.00
N ARG A 286 9.23 -61.00 2.33
CA ARG A 286 8.26 -61.82 1.56
C ARG A 286 8.03 -61.51 0.07
N LEU A 287 8.79 -62.22 -0.76
CA LEU A 287 8.28 -63.33 -1.59
C LEU A 287 9.35 -64.43 -1.63
#